data_AF-A0A7R9AU71-F1
#
_entry.id   AF-A0A7R9AU71-F1
#
_cell.length_a   1.000
_cell.length_b   1.000
_cell.length_c   1.000
_cell.angle_alpha   90.00
_cell.angle_beta   90.00
_cell.angle_gamma   90.00
#
_symmetry.space_group_name_H-M   'P 1'
#
loop_
_entity.id
_entity.type
_entity.pdbx_description
1 polymer ?
#
loop_
_entity_poly.entity_id
_entity_poly.type
_entity_poly.pdbx_seq_one_letter_code
_entity_poly.pdbx_strand_id
1 'polypeptide(L)'
;MEEEKRISEDYSALVNAAYSTLLHPMKRGLYMLQLRGVCLEEGDIQTSPLLLIEVMERNEELAEARDEASVKRIAVSNKQRLDQLA
;
A
#
# COMPACT_ATOMS: atom_id res chain seq x y z
N MET A 1 -10.17 25.04 -29.12
CA MET A 1 -8.73 25.09 -28.80
C MET A 1 -8.43 25.10 -27.31
N GLU A 2 -8.75 26.15 -26.53
CA GLU A 2 -8.48 26.12 -25.06
C GLU A 2 -9.36 25.13 -24.29
N GLU A 3 -10.65 25.05 -24.64
CA GLU A 3 -11.57 24.08 -24.07
C GLU A 3 -11.11 22.63 -24.33
N GLU A 4 -10.76 22.31 -25.58
CA GLU A 4 -10.25 20.98 -25.96
C GLU A 4 -8.93 20.66 -25.29
N LYS A 5 -8.06 21.66 -25.08
CA LYS A 5 -6.79 21.50 -24.38
C LYS A 5 -7.03 21.16 -22.91
N ARG A 6 -7.93 21.88 -22.23
CA ARG A 6 -8.30 21.59 -20.83
C ARG A 6 -8.91 20.20 -20.70
N ILE A 7 -9.84 19.84 -21.59
CA ILE A 7 -10.44 18.51 -21.64
C ILE A 7 -9.32 17.44 -21.80
N SER A 8 -8.42 17.63 -22.76
CA SER A 8 -7.31 16.70 -22.98
C SER A 8 -6.42 16.54 -21.74
N GLU A 9 -6.12 17.63 -21.04
CA GLU A 9 -5.33 17.63 -19.80
C GLU A 9 -6.04 16.84 -18.68
N ASP A 10 -7.34 17.08 -18.47
CA ASP A 10 -8.15 16.39 -17.46
C ASP A 10 -8.23 14.88 -17.72
N TYR A 11 -8.50 14.49 -18.97
CA TYR A 11 -8.56 13.08 -19.36
C TYR A 11 -7.21 12.39 -19.23
N SER A 12 -6.12 13.07 -19.58
CA SER A 12 -4.76 12.54 -19.44
C SER A 12 -4.43 12.30 -17.96
N ALA A 13 -4.79 13.24 -17.08
CA ALA A 13 -4.63 13.08 -15.64
C ALA A 13 -5.43 11.88 -15.10
N LEU A 14 -6.68 11.72 -15.54
CA LEU A 14 -7.53 10.59 -15.15
C LEU A 14 -6.95 9.24 -15.59
N VAL A 15 -6.45 9.14 -16.83
CA VAL A 15 -5.82 7.92 -17.35
C VAL A 15 -4.59 7.56 -16.52
N ASN A 16 -3.74 8.55 -16.19
CA ASN A 16 -2.56 8.33 -15.36
C ASN A 16 -2.92 7.85 -13.94
N ALA A 17 -3.95 8.45 -13.34
CA ALA A 17 -4.45 8.05 -12.03
C ALA A 17 -5.00 6.62 -12.04
N ALA A 18 -5.81 6.26 -13.05
CA ALA A 18 -6.32 4.92 -13.23
C ALA A 18 -5.18 3.91 -13.43
N TYR A 19 -4.20 4.23 -14.29
CA TYR A 19 -3.04 3.39 -14.53
C TYR A 19 -2.25 3.14 -13.23
N SER A 20 -1.89 4.19 -12.48
CA SER A 20 -1.17 4.02 -11.21
C SER A 20 -1.96 3.20 -10.20
N THR A 21 -3.27 3.42 -10.11
CA THR A 21 -4.14 2.70 -9.18
C THR A 21 -4.21 1.21 -9.52
N LEU A 22 -4.39 0.86 -10.79
CA LEU A 22 -4.54 -0.53 -11.23
C LEU A 22 -3.21 -1.29 -11.33
N LEU A 23 -2.10 -0.59 -11.54
CA LEU A 23 -0.76 -1.18 -11.59
C LEU A 23 -0.32 -1.72 -10.23
N HIS A 24 -0.56 -0.97 -9.15
CA HIS A 24 -0.09 -1.33 -7.81
C HIS A 24 -1.11 -2.25 -7.09
N PRO A 25 -0.75 -3.50 -6.73
CA PRO A 25 -1.69 -4.48 -6.17
C PRO A 25 -2.48 -3.97 -4.95
N MET A 26 -1.82 -3.26 -4.02
CA MET A 26 -2.49 -2.68 -2.85
C MET A 26 -3.51 -1.62 -3.24
N LYS A 27 -3.13 -0.65 -4.08
CA LYS A 27 -4.05 0.40 -4.56
C LYS A 27 -5.23 -0.19 -5.34
N ARG A 28 -4.96 -1.21 -6.17
CA ARG A 28 -5.97 -1.94 -6.92
C ARG A 28 -6.96 -2.64 -5.99
N GLY A 29 -6.47 -3.34 -4.96
CA GLY A 29 -7.32 -3.99 -3.96
C GLY A 29 -8.22 -3.00 -3.21
N LEU A 30 -7.65 -1.88 -2.73
CA LEU A 30 -8.40 -0.81 -2.06
C LEU A 30 -9.47 -0.20 -2.98
N TYR A 31 -9.13 0.10 -4.23
CA TYR A 31 -10.08 0.61 -5.20
C TYR A 31 -11.23 -0.37 -5.48
N MET A 32 -10.93 -1.67 -5.59
CA MET A 32 -11.94 -2.71 -5.77
C MET A 32 -12.89 -2.84 -4.56
N LEU A 33 -12.42 -2.57 -3.34
CA LEU A 33 -13.25 -2.51 -2.14
C LEU A 33 -14.13 -1.25 -2.15
N GLN A 34 -13.57 -0.11 -2.52
CA GLN A 34 -14.30 1.15 -2.66
C GLN A 34 -15.45 1.03 -3.67
N LEU A 35 -15.24 0.37 -4.81
CA LEU A 35 -16.30 0.08 -5.79
C LEU A 35 -17.45 -0.76 -5.22
N ARG A 36 -17.21 -1.51 -4.12
CA ARG A 36 -18.23 -2.28 -3.39
C ARG A 36 -18.81 -1.52 -2.19
N GLY A 37 -18.47 -0.23 -2.02
CA GLY A 37 -18.91 0.59 -0.90
C GLY A 37 -18.17 0.31 0.41
N VAL A 38 -17.04 -0.41 0.38
CA VAL A 38 -16.19 -0.63 1.55
C VAL A 38 -15.07 0.40 1.53
N CYS A 39 -15.13 1.37 2.44
CA CYS A 39 -14.03 2.30 2.68
C CYS A 39 -13.21 1.80 3.87
N LEU A 40 -11.90 1.68 3.71
CA LEU A 40 -10.98 1.39 4.81
C LEU A 40 -10.37 2.72 5.25
N GLU A 41 -11.01 3.39 6.22
CA GLU A 41 -10.45 4.60 6.83
C GLU A 41 -9.43 4.25 7.91
N GLU A 42 -8.41 5.10 8.05
CA GLU A 42 -7.44 4.99 9.14
C GLU A 42 -8.17 5.20 10.48
N GLY A 43 -8.29 4.12 11.26
CA GLY A 43 -8.96 4.12 12.57
C GLY A 43 -10.11 3.12 12.69
N ASP A 44 -10.78 2.79 11.57
CA ASP A 44 -11.89 1.81 11.55
C ASP A 44 -11.42 0.37 11.32
N ILE A 45 -10.13 0.19 11.01
CA ILE A 45 -9.53 -1.11 10.78
C ILE A 45 -9.43 -1.85 12.13
N GLN A 46 -10.36 -2.76 12.37
CA GLN A 46 -10.26 -3.76 13.44
C GLN A 46 -9.11 -4.72 13.13
N THR A 47 -7.89 -4.31 13.47
CA THR A 47 -6.71 -5.15 13.33
C THR A 47 -6.81 -6.32 14.32
N SER A 48 -6.66 -7.55 13.82
CA SER A 48 -6.58 -8.72 14.69
C SER A 48 -5.46 -8.51 15.73
N PRO A 49 -5.69 -8.79 17.03
CA PRO A 49 -4.66 -8.67 18.06
C PRO A 49 -3.36 -9.41 17.71
N LEU A 50 -3.46 -10.54 17.01
CA LEU A 50 -2.32 -11.32 16.54
C LEU A 50 -1.48 -10.56 15.51
N LEU A 51 -2.12 -9.88 14.55
CA LEU A 51 -1.43 -9.07 13.55
C LEU A 51 -0.75 -7.86 14.19
N LEU A 52 -1.40 -7.24 15.18
CA LEU A 52 -0.80 -6.13 15.91
C LEU A 52 0.46 -6.55 16.67
N ILE A 53 0.41 -7.67 17.41
CA ILE A 53 1.56 -8.21 18.14
C ILE A 53 2.73 -8.45 17.18
N GLU A 54 2.46 -9.09 16.05
CA GLU A 54 3.49 -9.38 15.07
C GLU A 54 4.15 -8.11 14.50
N VAL A 55 3.35 -7.10 14.15
CA VAL A 55 3.87 -5.81 13.67
C VAL A 55 4.71 -5.12 14.75
N MET A 56 4.28 -5.19 16.02
CA MET A 56 5.03 -4.64 17.14
C MET A 56 6.38 -5.34 17.33
N GLU A 57 6.42 -6.68 17.28
CA GLU A 57 7.67 -7.45 17.37
C GLU A 57 8.64 -7.14 16.23
N ARG A 58 8.14 -6.97 15.00
CA ARG A 58 8.97 -6.56 13.85
C ARG A 58 9.53 -5.14 14.05
N ASN A 59 8.73 -4.23 14.60
CA ASN A 59 9.18 -2.87 14.91
C ASN A 59 10.25 -2.85 16.01
N GLU A 60 10.11 -3.69 17.03
CA GLU A 60 11.12 -3.86 18.07
C GLU A 60 12.43 -4.43 17.51
N GLU A 61 12.37 -5.49 16.70
CA GLU A 61 13.55 -6.06 16.02
C GLU A 61 14.28 -5.00 15.17
N LEU A 62 13.51 -4.14 14.49
CA LEU A 62 14.06 -3.04 13.70
C LEU A 62 14.69 -1.95 14.59
N ALA A 63 14.06 -1.61 15.71
CA ALA A 63 14.58 -0.63 16.66
C ALA A 63 15.87 -1.09 17.36
N GLU A 64 16.02 -2.40 17.58
CA GLU A 64 17.19 -3.00 18.20
C GLU A 64 18.34 -3.28 17.21
N ALA A 65 18.08 -3.21 15.90
CA ALA A 65 19.08 -3.48 14.86
C ALA A 65 20.24 -2.47 14.94
N ARG A 66 21.46 -2.96 15.15
CA ARG A 66 22.67 -2.11 15.34
C ARG A 66 23.53 -1.96 14.09
N ASP A 67 23.20 -2.68 13.03
CA ASP A 67 23.99 -2.74 11.81
C ASP A 67 23.11 -2.87 10.56
N GLU A 68 23.67 -2.47 9.41
CA GLU A 68 22.98 -2.47 8.13
C GLU A 68 22.60 -3.89 7.66
N ALA A 69 23.39 -4.91 8.02
CA ALA A 69 23.08 -6.29 7.66
C ALA A 69 21.80 -6.76 8.38
N SER A 70 21.61 -6.38 9.63
CA SER A 70 20.42 -6.67 10.44
C SER A 70 19.18 -6.00 9.84
N VAL A 71 19.26 -4.71 9.49
CA VAL A 71 18.16 -4.00 8.80
C VAL A 71 17.82 -4.67 7.46
N LYS A 72 18.83 -5.05 6.67
CA LYS A 72 18.62 -5.75 5.39
C LYS A 72 17.94 -7.10 5.56
N ARG A 73 18.29 -7.88 6.59
CA ARG A 73 17.62 -9.16 6.89
C ARG A 73 16.13 -8.95 7.18
N ILE A 74 15.80 -7.97 8.02
CA ILE A 74 14.40 -7.62 8.34
C ILE A 74 13.65 -7.20 7.06
N ALA A 75 14.24 -6.35 6.23
CA ALA A 75 13.63 -5.91 4.97
C ALA A 75 13.37 -7.07 4.00
N VAL A 76 14.32 -8.01 3.89
CA VAL A 76 14.16 -9.21 3.04
C VAL A 76 13.04 -10.11 3.58
N SER A 77 12.98 -10.33 4.89
CA SER A 77 11.92 -11.12 5.52
C SER A 77 10.54 -10.50 5.28
N ASN A 78 10.40 -9.19 5.48
CA ASN A 78 9.16 -8.47 5.21
C ASN A 78 8.75 -8.58 3.73
N LYS A 79 9.71 -8.47 2.80
CA LYS A 79 9.45 -8.62 1.37
C LYS A 79 8.97 -10.03 1.02
N GLN A 80 9.64 -11.07 1.53
CA GLN A 80 9.23 -12.46 1.30
C GLN A 80 7.80 -12.71 1.78
N ARG A 81 7.44 -12.13 2.92
CA ARG A 81 6.08 -12.24 3.46
C ARG A 81 5.04 -11.52 2.60
N LEU A 82 5.37 -10.33 2.08
CA LEU A 82 4.50 -9.64 1.12
C LEU A 82 4.32 -10.44 -0.17
N ASP A 83 5.39 -11.07 -0.67
CA ASP A 83 5.36 -11.91 -1.87
C ASP A 83 4.52 -13.19 -1.67
N GLN A 84 4.34 -13.68 -0.43
CA GLN A 84 3.44 -14.81 -0.12
C GLN A 84 1.95 -14.42 -0.09
N LEU A 85 1.65 -13.13 0.06
CA LEU A 85 0.27 -12.60 0.13
C LEU A 85 -0.24 -12.09 -1.22
N ALA A 86 0.65 -11.96 -2.22
CA ALA A 86 0.37 -11.49 -3.57
C ALA A 86 0.01 -12.64 -4.51
#